data_AF-A0A921ZTK4-F1
#
_entry.id   AF-A0A921ZTK4-F1
#
_cell.length_a   1.000
_cell.length_b   1.000
_cell.length_c   1.000
_cell.angle_alpha   90.00
_cell.angle_beta   90.00
_cell.angle_gamma   90.00
#
_symmetry.space_group_name_H-M   'P 1'
#
loop_
_entity.id
_entity.type
_entity.pdbx_description
1 polymer ?
#
loop_
_entity_poly.entity_id
_entity_poly.type
_entity_poly.pdbx_seq_one_letter_code
_entity_poly.pdbx_strand_id
1 'polypeptide(L)'
;MLEIDEMVMNACNKYLKSICGDVLEQRKGPNYEIIVEDCMLTVNKFIAEGRKVDYIFGDLTDIPISETACGELWEFMITILDSAFKILKPDGKFMTHGNGATSSESLKLYEQELVKLNPPVQYTKSKAFVPSFFEDWIFYHIAFKNDNDNGDA
;
A
#
# COMPACT_ATOMS: atom_id res chain seq x y z
N MET A 1 7.63 1.21 -9.66
CA MET A 1 6.99 2.28 -8.86
C MET A 1 5.96 2.95 -9.75
N LEU A 2 4.75 3.15 -9.23
CA LEU A 2 3.69 3.89 -9.91
C LEU A 2 3.49 5.19 -9.12
N GLU A 3 3.65 6.34 -9.76
CA GLU A 3 3.54 7.66 -9.13
C GLU A 3 2.75 8.57 -10.06
N ILE A 4 1.76 9.27 -9.55
CA ILE A 4 0.90 10.12 -10.38
C ILE A 4 1.54 11.48 -10.66
N ASP A 5 2.35 12.00 -9.73
CA ASP A 5 2.82 13.38 -9.76
C ASP A 5 4.29 13.50 -10.18
N GLU A 6 4.50 13.98 -11.40
CA GLU A 6 5.83 14.27 -11.93
C GLU A 6 6.55 15.36 -11.13
N MET A 7 5.82 16.33 -10.58
CA MET A 7 6.38 17.42 -9.77
C MET A 7 6.98 16.90 -8.47
N VAL A 8 6.29 15.98 -7.78
CA VAL A 8 6.82 15.31 -6.58
C VAL A 8 8.14 14.65 -6.90
N MET A 9 8.20 13.92 -8.01
CA MET A 9 9.41 13.22 -8.42
C MET A 9 10.56 14.18 -8.76
N ASN A 10 10.27 15.27 -9.45
CA ASN A 10 11.27 16.29 -9.80
C ASN A 10 11.80 17.00 -8.53
N ALA A 11 10.92 17.29 -7.58
CA ALA A 11 11.30 17.88 -6.30
C ALA A 11 12.15 16.92 -5.46
N CYS A 12 11.75 15.65 -5.34
CA CYS A 12 12.51 14.61 -4.65
C CYS A 12 13.88 14.39 -5.30
N ASN A 13 13.97 14.34 -6.63
CA ASN A 13 15.25 14.22 -7.33
C ASN A 13 16.20 15.39 -7.04
N LYS A 14 15.64 16.60 -6.90
CA LYS A 14 16.42 17.81 -6.63
C LYS A 14 16.84 17.94 -5.17
N TYR A 15 15.92 17.70 -4.24
CA TYR A 15 16.10 18.04 -2.82
C TYR A 15 16.35 16.83 -1.91
N LEU A 16 15.97 15.62 -2.33
CA LEU A 16 16.17 14.36 -1.61
C LEU A 16 17.16 13.42 -2.32
N LYS A 17 18.12 13.99 -3.07
CA LYS A 17 19.08 13.24 -3.88
C LYS A 17 19.90 12.21 -3.07
N SER A 18 20.18 12.48 -1.80
CA SER A 18 20.87 11.52 -0.91
C SER A 18 20.06 10.25 -0.64
N ILE A 19 18.74 10.29 -0.80
CA ILE A 19 17.82 9.17 -0.63
C ILE A 19 17.53 8.54 -1.99
N CYS A 20 17.21 9.36 -2.99
CA CYS A 20 16.73 8.90 -4.29
C CYS A 20 17.86 8.49 -5.26
N GLY A 21 19.09 8.96 -5.07
CA GLY A 21 20.18 8.73 -6.02
C GLY A 21 19.87 9.36 -7.39
N ASP A 22 19.96 8.56 -8.45
CA ASP A 22 19.68 8.93 -9.85
C ASP A 22 18.44 8.21 -10.43
N VAL A 23 17.74 7.39 -9.64
CA VAL A 23 16.64 6.54 -10.16
C VAL A 23 15.44 7.35 -10.65
N LEU A 24 15.20 8.52 -10.04
CA LEU A 24 14.13 9.45 -10.44
C LEU A 24 14.51 10.25 -11.70
N GLU A 25 15.77 10.27 -12.10
CA GLU A 25 16.20 10.85 -13.38
C GLU A 25 16.10 9.80 -14.48
N GLN A 26 16.62 8.58 -14.23
CA GLN A 26 16.65 7.50 -15.20
C GLN A 26 15.28 6.87 -15.47
N ARG A 27 14.43 6.78 -14.44
CA ARG A 27 13.08 6.15 -14.44
C ARG A 27 13.04 4.67 -14.79
N LYS A 28 14.07 4.12 -15.42
CA LYS A 28 14.13 2.72 -15.85
C LYS A 28 15.56 2.22 -15.78
N GLY A 29 15.71 1.02 -15.23
CA GLY A 29 16.97 0.30 -15.20
C GLY A 29 16.76 -1.20 -15.43
N PRO A 30 17.81 -2.02 -15.25
CA PRO A 30 17.73 -3.46 -15.48
C PRO A 30 16.68 -4.18 -14.61
N ASN A 31 16.43 -3.66 -13.40
CA ASN A 31 15.60 -4.31 -12.38
C ASN A 31 14.47 -3.40 -11.84
N TYR A 32 14.25 -2.24 -12.45
CA TYR A 32 13.20 -1.32 -11.99
C TYR A 32 12.64 -0.49 -13.13
N GLU A 33 11.39 -0.09 -12.97
CA GLU A 33 10.71 0.87 -13.82
C GLU A 33 9.81 1.75 -12.94
N ILE A 34 9.84 3.04 -13.21
CA ILE A 34 9.02 4.08 -12.61
C ILE A 34 8.08 4.56 -13.71
N ILE A 35 6.78 4.38 -13.49
CA ILE A 35 5.73 4.80 -14.41
C ILE A 35 5.04 6.00 -13.79
N VAL A 36 5.02 7.12 -14.52
CA VAL A 36 4.42 8.37 -14.07
C VAL A 36 3.00 8.49 -14.61
N GLU A 37 2.04 7.95 -13.87
CA GLU A 37 0.61 7.93 -14.22
C GLU A 37 -0.24 7.56 -13.01
N ASP A 38 -1.57 7.66 -13.15
CA ASP A 38 -2.50 7.06 -12.19
C ASP A 38 -2.24 5.55 -12.06
N CYS A 39 -1.93 5.10 -10.85
CA CYS A 39 -1.60 3.72 -10.55
C CYS A 39 -2.69 2.74 -11.03
N MET A 40 -3.97 3.15 -11.05
CA MET A 40 -5.07 2.31 -11.47
C MET A 40 -5.03 1.94 -12.96
N LEU A 41 -4.39 2.77 -13.80
CA LEU A 41 -4.21 2.43 -15.22
C LEU A 41 -3.29 1.21 -15.38
N THR A 42 -2.12 1.23 -14.74
CA THR A 42 -1.20 0.09 -14.76
C THR A 42 -1.77 -1.12 -14.00
N VAL A 43 -2.42 -0.92 -12.85
CA VAL A 43 -3.03 -2.03 -12.09
C VAL A 43 -4.10 -2.73 -12.93
N ASN A 44 -5.00 -1.99 -13.56
CA ASN A 44 -6.03 -2.57 -14.44
C ASN A 44 -5.43 -3.29 -15.64
N LYS A 45 -4.34 -2.76 -16.22
CA LYS A 45 -3.59 -3.44 -17.27
C LYS A 45 -3.02 -4.77 -16.78
N PHE A 46 -2.41 -4.82 -15.59
CA PHE A 46 -1.87 -6.06 -15.03
C PHE A 46 -2.97 -7.08 -14.74
N ILE A 47 -4.14 -6.64 -14.26
CA ILE A 47 -5.32 -7.49 -14.09
C ILE A 47 -5.73 -8.10 -15.44
N ALA A 48 -5.84 -7.29 -16.49
CA ALA A 48 -6.23 -7.75 -17.83
C ALA A 48 -5.21 -8.72 -18.45
N GLU A 49 -3.91 -8.50 -18.17
CA GLU A 49 -2.82 -9.37 -18.64
C GLU A 49 -2.64 -10.64 -17.78
N GLY A 50 -3.36 -10.75 -16.66
CA GLY A 50 -3.14 -11.82 -15.67
C GLY A 50 -1.76 -11.75 -15.01
N ARG A 51 -1.10 -10.59 -15.06
CA ARG A 51 0.23 -10.38 -14.48
C ARG A 51 0.13 -10.34 -12.97
N LYS A 52 1.01 -11.10 -12.31
CA LYS A 52 1.08 -11.19 -10.85
C LYS A 52 2.43 -10.71 -10.31
N VAL A 53 2.42 -10.13 -9.13
CA VAL A 53 3.63 -9.69 -8.40
C VAL A 53 3.72 -10.37 -7.04
N ASP A 54 4.95 -10.56 -6.57
CA ASP A 54 5.26 -11.19 -5.28
C ASP A 54 4.98 -10.25 -4.11
N TYR A 55 5.26 -8.96 -4.29
CA TYR A 55 5.11 -7.95 -3.25
C TYR A 55 4.46 -6.70 -3.83
N ILE A 56 3.58 -6.09 -3.03
CA ILE A 56 3.01 -4.77 -3.30
C ILE A 56 3.28 -3.90 -2.09
N PHE A 57 3.87 -2.73 -2.31
CA PHE A 57 4.01 -1.69 -1.31
C PHE A 57 2.97 -0.62 -1.61
N GLY A 58 1.89 -0.57 -0.82
CA GLY A 58 0.86 0.45 -0.89
C GLY A 58 1.33 1.72 -0.20
N ASP A 59 2.13 2.52 -0.88
CA ASP A 59 2.63 3.79 -0.36
C ASP A 59 1.81 4.95 -0.94
N LEU A 60 0.52 4.96 -0.62
CA LEU A 60 -0.42 6.04 -0.98
C LEU A 60 -0.58 7.01 0.21
N THR A 61 -1.55 7.91 0.15
CA THR A 61 -1.92 8.72 1.32
C THR A 61 -2.44 7.86 2.48
N ASP A 62 -2.22 8.34 3.71
CA ASP A 62 -2.57 7.67 4.97
C ASP A 62 -4.02 7.16 5.06
N ILE A 63 -4.26 6.20 5.97
CA ILE A 63 -5.62 5.74 6.31
C ILE A 63 -6.48 6.96 6.72
N PRO A 64 -7.64 7.18 6.08
CA PRO A 64 -8.46 8.35 6.38
C PRO A 64 -8.93 8.38 7.85
N ILE A 65 -8.88 9.56 8.47
CA ILE A 65 -9.40 9.76 9.83
C ILE A 65 -10.88 10.14 9.74
N SER A 66 -11.75 9.27 10.24
CA SER A 66 -13.20 9.43 10.24
C SER A 66 -13.83 8.57 11.35
N GLU A 67 -15.02 8.94 11.81
CA GLU A 67 -15.83 8.11 12.75
C GLU A 67 -16.40 6.86 12.08
N THR A 68 -16.50 6.87 10.74
CA THR A 68 -17.05 5.78 9.94
C THR A 68 -16.20 5.54 8.68
N ALA A 69 -16.09 4.27 8.27
CA ALA A 69 -15.43 3.87 7.03
C ALA A 69 -16.33 4.12 5.80
N CYS A 70 -16.70 5.39 5.58
CA CYS A 70 -17.52 5.80 4.45
C CYS A 70 -16.98 7.08 3.82
N GLY A 71 -17.36 7.33 2.57
CA GLY A 71 -16.94 8.49 1.80
C GLY A 71 -15.81 8.18 0.83
N GLU A 72 -15.53 9.16 -0.04
CA GLU A 72 -14.69 8.97 -1.23
C GLU A 72 -13.29 8.43 -0.91
N LEU A 73 -12.67 8.87 0.19
CA LEU A 73 -11.32 8.43 0.57
C LEU A 73 -11.29 6.94 1.01
N TRP A 74 -12.30 6.49 1.76
CA TRP A 74 -12.41 5.09 2.17
C TRP A 74 -12.74 4.19 0.98
N GLU A 75 -13.67 4.61 0.13
CA GLU A 75 -14.04 3.89 -1.09
C GLU A 75 -12.83 3.76 -2.05
N PHE A 76 -12.06 4.84 -2.18
CA PHE A 76 -10.82 4.82 -2.96
C PHE A 76 -9.81 3.83 -2.38
N MET A 77 -9.52 3.89 -1.08
CA MET A 77 -8.56 2.97 -0.44
C MET A 77 -9.00 1.50 -0.57
N ILE A 78 -10.28 1.20 -0.34
CA ILE A 78 -10.83 -0.16 -0.50
C ILE A 78 -10.70 -0.63 -1.96
N THR A 79 -10.97 0.26 -2.92
CA THR A 79 -10.84 -0.03 -4.36
C THR A 79 -9.39 -0.36 -4.75
N ILE A 80 -8.43 0.43 -4.26
CA ILE A 80 -7.00 0.15 -4.47
C ILE A 80 -6.64 -1.21 -3.87
N LEU A 81 -7.08 -1.47 -2.64
CA LEU A 81 -6.74 -2.70 -1.94
C LEU A 81 -7.30 -3.93 -2.66
N ASP A 82 -8.57 -3.93 -3.03
CA ASP A 82 -9.19 -5.01 -3.83
C ASP A 82 -8.45 -5.23 -5.17
N SER A 83 -8.08 -4.14 -5.84
CA SER A 83 -7.36 -4.19 -7.11
C SER A 83 -5.93 -4.71 -6.96
N ALA A 84 -5.25 -4.35 -5.86
CA ALA A 84 -3.93 -4.84 -5.53
C ALA A 84 -3.93 -6.36 -5.30
N PHE A 85 -4.91 -6.89 -4.56
CA PHE A 85 -5.05 -8.33 -4.34
C PHE A 85 -5.36 -9.10 -5.63
N LYS A 86 -6.00 -8.47 -6.62
CA LYS A 86 -6.17 -9.07 -7.96
C LYS A 86 -4.87 -9.23 -8.74
N ILE A 87 -3.81 -8.50 -8.42
CA ILE A 87 -2.48 -8.65 -9.05
C ILE A 87 -1.43 -9.26 -8.11
N LEU A 88 -1.80 -9.59 -6.88
CA LEU A 88 -0.94 -10.28 -5.94
C LEU A 88 -0.91 -11.78 -6.24
N LYS A 89 0.27 -12.41 -6.12
CA LYS A 89 0.40 -13.88 -6.13
C LYS A 89 -0.24 -14.48 -4.86
N PRO A 90 -0.68 -15.76 -4.90
CA PRO A 90 -1.28 -16.42 -3.74
C PRO A 90 -0.39 -16.45 -2.48
N ASP A 91 0.93 -16.53 -2.66
CA ASP A 91 1.95 -16.50 -1.61
C ASP A 91 2.57 -15.11 -1.39
N GLY A 92 2.05 -14.10 -2.10
CA GLY A 92 2.54 -12.73 -2.05
C GLY A 92 2.11 -11.96 -0.81
N LYS A 93 2.71 -10.79 -0.61
CA LYS A 93 2.39 -9.89 0.50
C LYS A 93 2.11 -8.46 0.03
N PHE A 94 1.05 -7.88 0.57
CA PHE A 94 0.76 -6.46 0.49
C PHE A 94 1.25 -5.78 1.77
N MET A 95 2.09 -4.76 1.64
CA MET A 95 2.68 -4.02 2.76
C MET A 95 2.30 -2.54 2.64
N THR A 96 1.84 -1.94 3.74
CA THR A 96 1.44 -0.53 3.76
C THR A 96 1.74 0.09 5.10
N HIS A 97 1.99 1.40 5.12
CA HIS A 97 1.84 2.17 6.34
C HIS A 97 0.35 2.27 6.71
N GLY A 98 0.05 2.30 8.00
CA GLY A 98 -1.30 2.51 8.51
C GLY A 98 -1.51 3.97 8.87
N ASN A 99 -1.31 4.27 10.15
CA ASN A 99 -1.38 5.62 10.71
C ASN A 99 -0.52 5.65 11.99
N GLY A 100 -0.43 6.82 12.63
CA GLY A 100 0.12 6.96 13.98
C GLY A 100 -0.59 6.02 14.96
N ALA A 101 0.17 5.44 15.89
CA ALA A 101 -0.35 4.54 16.92
C ALA A 101 -1.38 5.20 17.85
N THR A 102 -1.43 6.52 17.84
CA THR A 102 -2.41 7.36 18.53
C THR A 102 -3.78 7.34 17.84
N SER A 103 -3.84 7.09 16.53
CA SER A 103 -5.04 7.04 15.68
C SER A 103 -5.77 5.69 15.77
N SER A 104 -6.03 5.21 17.00
CA SER A 104 -6.53 3.84 17.22
C SER A 104 -7.89 3.53 16.59
N GLU A 105 -8.75 4.54 16.40
CA GLU A 105 -10.06 4.39 15.78
C GLU A 105 -9.94 4.16 14.27
N SER A 106 -9.14 4.98 13.58
CA SER A 106 -8.86 4.81 12.15
C SER A 106 -8.20 3.47 11.84
N LEU A 107 -7.28 3.01 12.69
CA LEU A 107 -6.65 1.69 12.57
C LEU A 107 -7.68 0.56 12.73
N LYS A 108 -8.60 0.66 13.69
CA LYS A 108 -9.69 -0.33 13.88
C LYS A 108 -10.64 -0.36 12.69
N LEU A 109 -11.01 0.81 12.15
CA LEU A 109 -11.87 0.89 10.97
C LEU A 109 -11.18 0.23 9.76
N TYR A 110 -9.88 0.48 9.56
CA TYR A 110 -9.12 -0.18 8.52
C TYR A 110 -9.13 -1.70 8.67
N GLU A 111 -8.89 -2.20 9.88
CA GLU A 111 -8.95 -3.63 10.19
C GLU A 111 -10.33 -4.25 9.92
N GLN A 112 -11.41 -3.49 10.16
CA GLN A 112 -12.78 -3.93 9.83
C GLN A 112 -13.00 -4.02 8.32
N GLU A 113 -12.43 -3.11 7.53
CA GLU A 113 -12.48 -3.20 6.06
C GLU A 113 -11.67 -4.36 5.52
N LEU A 114 -10.51 -4.68 6.13
CA LEU A 114 -9.71 -5.86 5.75
C LEU A 114 -10.50 -7.16 5.86
N VAL A 115 -11.33 -7.31 6.90
CA VAL A 115 -12.16 -8.50 7.11
C VAL A 115 -13.22 -8.69 6.03
N LYS A 116 -13.62 -7.61 5.34
CA LYS A 116 -14.64 -7.66 4.28
C LYS A 116 -14.07 -8.03 2.91
N LEU A 117 -12.75 -8.07 2.76
CA LEU A 117 -12.12 -8.41 1.49
C LEU A 117 -12.44 -9.84 1.07
N ASN A 118 -12.59 -10.01 -0.24
CA ASN A 118 -12.82 -11.31 -0.87
C ASN A 118 -11.89 -11.46 -2.08
N PRO A 119 -10.95 -12.42 -2.11
CA PRO A 119 -10.77 -13.51 -1.14
C PRO A 119 -10.38 -13.05 0.27
N PRO A 120 -10.67 -13.84 1.33
CA PRO A 120 -10.31 -13.51 2.69
C PRO A 120 -8.82 -13.29 2.87
N VAL A 121 -8.46 -12.29 3.67
CA VAL A 121 -7.06 -11.95 3.98
C VAL A 121 -6.78 -12.14 5.47
N GLN A 122 -5.49 -12.19 5.79
CA GLN A 122 -4.96 -12.09 7.14
C GLN A 122 -3.87 -11.04 7.17
N TYR A 123 -3.64 -10.45 8.34
CA TYR A 123 -2.62 -9.42 8.49
C TYR A 123 -1.84 -9.59 9.78
N THR A 124 -0.59 -9.14 9.76
CA THR A 124 0.20 -8.86 10.95
C THR A 124 0.57 -7.38 10.97
N LYS A 125 0.91 -6.87 12.17
CA LYS A 125 1.28 -5.47 12.38
C LYS A 125 2.71 -5.39 12.87
N SER A 126 3.44 -4.41 12.38
CA SER A 126 4.70 -3.95 12.99
C SER A 126 4.56 -2.51 13.44
N LYS A 127 5.42 -2.09 14.38
CA LYS A 127 5.40 -0.77 15.00
C LYS A 127 6.81 -0.19 14.94
N ALA A 128 6.95 1.04 14.46
CA ALA A 128 8.22 1.75 14.44
C ALA A 128 8.05 3.23 14.77
N PHE A 129 8.98 3.79 15.54
CA PHE A 129 9.05 5.22 15.77
C PHE A 129 9.59 5.91 14.52
N VAL A 130 8.84 6.84 13.94
CA VAL A 130 9.26 7.61 12.77
C VAL A 130 9.74 8.98 13.25
N PRO A 131 11.07 9.26 13.25
CA PRO A 131 11.61 10.45 13.90
C PRO A 131 11.06 11.77 13.37
N SER A 132 10.80 11.87 12.06
CA SER A 132 10.23 13.08 11.45
C SER A 132 8.78 13.32 11.83
N PHE A 133 8.04 12.28 12.22
CA PHE A 133 6.65 12.38 12.67
C PHE A 133 6.54 12.50 14.19
N PHE A 134 7.66 12.29 14.92
CA PHE A 134 7.71 12.34 16.38
C PHE A 134 6.70 11.41 17.06
N GLU A 135 6.30 10.33 16.39
CA GLU A 135 5.35 9.36 16.92
C GLU A 135 5.64 7.94 16.41
N ASP A 136 5.07 6.96 17.10
CA ASP A 136 5.07 5.58 16.65
C ASP A 136 4.04 5.36 15.55
N TRP A 137 4.43 4.69 14.48
CA TRP A 137 3.57 4.32 13.35
C TRP A 137 3.33 2.83 13.27
N ILE A 138 2.11 2.46 12.87
CA ILE A 138 1.69 1.08 12.63
C ILE A 138 1.83 0.77 11.15
N PHE A 139 2.44 -0.37 10.82
CA PHE A 139 2.60 -0.89 9.47
C PHE A 139 1.90 -2.23 9.34
N TYR A 140 1.18 -2.45 8.25
CA TYR A 140 0.41 -3.67 7.99
C TYR A 140 1.11 -4.56 6.97
N HIS A 141 1.20 -5.84 7.28
CA HIS A 141 1.68 -6.88 6.40
C HIS A 141 0.53 -7.84 6.13
N ILE A 142 -0.08 -7.75 4.96
CA ILE A 142 -1.35 -8.40 4.60
C ILE A 142 -1.06 -9.49 3.56
N ALA A 143 -1.66 -10.66 3.73
CA ALA A 143 -1.56 -11.78 2.82
C ALA A 143 -2.91 -12.47 2.67
N PHE A 144 -3.07 -13.30 1.64
CA PHE A 144 -4.24 -14.18 1.55
C PHE A 144 -4.33 -15.08 2.80
N LYS A 145 -5.54 -15.28 3.30
CA LYS A 145 -5.77 -16.23 4.39
C LYS A 145 -5.62 -17.64 3.82
N ASN A 146 -4.77 -18.45 4.45
CA ASN A 146 -4.65 -19.86 4.09
C ASN A 146 -5.77 -20.65 4.78
N ASP A 147 -6.50 -21.48 4.04
CA ASP A 147 -7.56 -22.34 4.58
C ASP A 147 -7.03 -23.38 5.60
N ASN A 148 -5.70 -23.54 5.71
CA ASN A 148 -5.05 -24.45 6.66
C ASN A 148 -4.77 -23.82 8.04
N ASP A 149 -5.07 -22.54 8.24
CA ASP A 149 -4.94 -21.89 9.55
C ASP A 149 -6.24 -22.09 10.35
N ASN A 150 -6.43 -23.33 10.81
CA ASN A 150 -7.41 -23.63 11.86
C ASN A 150 -6.95 -22.90 13.12
N GLY A 151 -7.56 -21.74 13.37
CA GLY A 151 -7.18 -20.83 14.43
C GLY A 151 -7.03 -21.51 15.78
N ASP A 152 -5.79 -21.53 16.26
CA ASP A 152 -5.46 -21.66 17.66
C ASP A 152 -4.62 -20.43 18.04
N ALA A 153 -5.32 -19.39 18.53
CA ALA A 153 -4.78 -18.35 19.40
C ALA A 153 -5.92 -17.71 20.20
#